data_AF-D1LYG7-F1
#
_entry.id   AF-D1LYG7-F1
#
_cell.length_a   1.000
_cell.length_b   1.000
_cell.length_c   1.000
_cell.angle_alpha   90.00
_cell.angle_beta   90.00
_cell.angle_gamma   90.00
#
_symmetry.space_group_name_H-M   'P 1'
#
loop_
_entity.id
_entity.type
_entity.pdbx_description
1 polymer ?
#
loop_
_entity_poly.entity_id
_entity_poly.type
_entity_poly.pdbx_seq_one_letter_code
_entity_poly.pdbx_strand_id
1 'polypeptide(L)'
;MGSHNVFVALVLLAVGMRVAEPSKDAMKYITSGFVKVLEECKQELNMNDHIIADLFHFWKLEYALLSRDTGCVIICMSKKLDLLDANGRMHHGNAQEFAKRHGAGDDVASKIVQIIHDCEKKHERDDDECLRVLEVAKCFRTGIHDLDWQPKVEVIVSEVLTEI
;
A
#
# COMPACT_ATOMS: atom_id res chain seq x y z
N MET A 1 -25.03 -35.99 -30.05
CA MET A 1 -24.54 -34.65 -30.43
C MET A 1 -24.78 -33.56 -29.39
N GLY A 2 -25.25 -33.87 -28.16
CA GLY A 2 -25.52 -32.87 -27.11
C GLY A 2 -24.46 -32.79 -26.00
N SER A 3 -23.75 -33.89 -25.69
CA SER A 3 -22.85 -33.93 -24.53
C SER A 3 -21.54 -33.15 -24.71
N HIS A 4 -21.01 -33.07 -25.95
CA HIS A 4 -19.79 -32.32 -26.23
C HIS A 4 -19.98 -30.81 -26.12
N ASN A 5 -21.12 -30.29 -26.57
CA ASN A 5 -21.41 -28.86 -26.52
C ASN A 5 -21.60 -28.36 -25.07
N VAL A 6 -22.17 -29.20 -24.21
CA VAL A 6 -22.31 -28.93 -22.77
C VAL A 6 -20.94 -28.92 -22.07
N PHE A 7 -20.07 -29.87 -22.41
CA PHE A 7 -18.72 -29.92 -21.85
C PHE A 7 -17.85 -28.72 -22.27
N VAL A 8 -17.93 -28.33 -23.54
CA VAL A 8 -17.21 -27.15 -24.06
C VAL A 8 -17.74 -25.86 -23.41
N ALA A 9 -19.05 -25.72 -23.21
CA ALA A 9 -19.63 -24.57 -22.53
C ALA A 9 -19.20 -24.47 -21.05
N LEU A 10 -19.13 -25.60 -20.33
CA LEU A 10 -18.67 -25.64 -18.93
C LEU A 10 -17.18 -25.29 -18.79
N VAL A 11 -16.33 -25.76 -19.71
CA VAL A 11 -14.90 -25.43 -19.72
C VAL A 11 -14.68 -23.94 -20.04
N LEU A 12 -15.45 -23.37 -20.97
CA LEU A 12 -15.37 -21.93 -21.30
C LEU A 12 -15.82 -21.03 -20.14
N LEU A 13 -16.83 -21.45 -19.36
CA LEU A 13 -17.26 -20.74 -18.15
C LEU A 13 -16.20 -20.78 -17.03
N ALA A 14 -15.51 -21.91 -16.86
CA ALA A 14 -14.44 -22.05 -15.88
C ALA A 14 -13.18 -21.21 -16.23
N VAL A 15 -12.85 -21.08 -17.51
CA VAL A 15 -11.70 -20.27 -17.99
C VAL A 15 -12.02 -18.76 -17.97
N GLY A 16 -13.30 -18.38 -18.04
CA GLY A 16 -13.75 -16.98 -17.97
C GLY A 16 -13.73 -16.36 -16.57
N MET A 17 -13.60 -17.17 -15.52
CA MET A 17 -13.39 -16.68 -14.17
C MET A 17 -11.94 -16.21 -14.03
N ARG A 18 -11.68 -14.96 -14.42
CA ARG A 18 -10.50 -14.25 -13.92
C ARG A 18 -10.64 -14.27 -12.41
N VAL A 19 -9.80 -15.06 -11.74
CA VAL A 19 -9.65 -14.99 -10.29
C VAL A 19 -9.12 -13.58 -10.03
N ALA A 20 -10.01 -12.67 -9.65
CA ALA A 20 -9.59 -11.45 -9.00
C ALA A 20 -8.78 -11.90 -7.78
N GLU A 21 -7.58 -11.37 -7.62
CA GLU A 21 -6.82 -11.52 -6.39
C GLU A 21 -7.19 -10.31 -5.53
N PRO A 22 -8.28 -10.37 -4.74
CA PRO A 22 -8.82 -9.21 -4.04
C PRO A 22 -7.78 -8.49 -3.17
N SER A 23 -6.70 -9.17 -2.74
CA SER A 23 -5.60 -8.58 -2.00
C SER A 23 -4.66 -7.70 -2.85
N LYS A 24 -4.27 -8.12 -4.07
CA LYS A 24 -3.42 -7.29 -4.96
C LYS A 24 -4.18 -6.06 -5.45
N ASP A 25 -5.45 -6.24 -5.76
CA ASP A 25 -6.32 -5.12 -6.13
C ASP A 25 -6.51 -4.15 -4.94
N ALA A 26 -6.68 -4.66 -3.72
CA ALA A 26 -6.74 -3.82 -2.53
C ALA A 26 -5.45 -3.01 -2.31
N MET A 27 -4.27 -3.64 -2.41
CA MET A 27 -3.00 -2.94 -2.23
C MET A 27 -2.72 -1.89 -3.31
N LYS A 28 -3.20 -2.11 -4.54
CA LYS A 28 -3.24 -1.09 -5.59
C LYS A 28 -4.04 0.13 -5.12
N TYR A 29 -5.29 -0.07 -4.70
CA TYR A 29 -6.17 1.05 -4.35
C TYR A 29 -5.72 1.76 -3.08
N ILE A 30 -5.20 1.03 -2.09
CA ILE A 30 -4.55 1.58 -0.90
C ILE A 30 -3.40 2.50 -1.31
N THR A 31 -2.52 2.03 -2.20
CA THR A 31 -1.41 2.84 -2.70
C THR A 31 -1.90 4.10 -3.44
N SER A 32 -2.94 3.97 -4.28
CA SER A 32 -3.58 5.12 -4.96
C SER A 32 -4.13 6.13 -3.94
N GLY A 33 -4.76 5.68 -2.85
CA GLY A 33 -5.23 6.55 -1.77
C GLY A 33 -4.12 7.40 -1.13
N PHE A 34 -2.92 6.84 -0.93
CA PHE A 34 -1.75 7.59 -0.48
C PHE A 34 -1.25 8.58 -1.53
N VAL A 35 -1.19 8.17 -2.79
CA VAL A 35 -0.74 9.03 -3.91
C VAL A 35 -1.61 10.28 -4.06
N LYS A 36 -2.91 10.19 -3.82
CA LYS A 36 -3.84 11.33 -3.92
C LYS A 36 -3.52 12.50 -2.99
N VAL A 37 -2.87 12.24 -1.87
CA VAL A 37 -2.50 13.27 -0.89
C VAL A 37 -1.00 13.61 -0.93
N LEU A 38 -0.25 12.99 -1.85
CA LEU A 38 1.20 13.15 -1.95
C LEU A 38 1.60 14.58 -2.29
N GLU A 39 0.97 15.19 -3.29
CA GLU A 39 1.36 16.52 -3.76
C GLU A 39 1.12 17.60 -2.69
N GLU A 40 0.00 17.51 -1.96
CA GLU A 40 -0.23 18.37 -0.79
C GLU A 40 0.89 18.21 0.26
N CYS A 41 1.29 16.96 0.55
CA CYS A 41 2.37 16.68 1.50
C CYS A 41 3.74 17.17 1.02
N LYS A 42 4.05 17.04 -0.27
CA LYS A 42 5.28 17.58 -0.86
C LYS A 42 5.34 19.09 -0.69
N GLN A 43 4.25 19.79 -0.95
CA GLN A 43 4.15 21.24 -0.81
C GLN A 43 4.27 21.68 0.65
N GLU A 44 3.55 21.03 1.57
CA GLU A 44 3.59 21.34 3.00
C GLU A 44 4.99 21.13 3.61
N LEU A 45 5.71 20.11 3.14
CA LEU A 45 7.05 19.79 3.62
C LEU A 45 8.17 20.45 2.80
N ASN A 46 7.84 21.26 1.79
CA ASN A 46 8.77 21.91 0.87
C ASN A 46 9.79 20.92 0.27
N MET A 47 9.30 19.76 -0.17
CA MET A 47 10.12 18.69 -0.72
C MET A 47 10.26 18.78 -2.23
N ASN A 48 11.44 18.41 -2.74
CA ASN A 48 11.67 18.35 -4.18
C ASN A 48 11.18 17.01 -4.78
N ASP A 49 11.13 16.94 -6.11
CA ASP A 49 10.56 15.80 -6.85
C ASP A 49 11.31 14.46 -6.70
N HIS A 50 12.48 14.42 -6.06
CA HIS A 50 13.18 13.16 -5.75
C HIS A 50 12.32 12.17 -4.97
N ILE A 51 11.39 12.67 -4.15
CA ILE A 51 10.43 11.84 -3.40
C ILE A 51 9.53 11.02 -4.32
N ILE A 52 9.16 11.58 -5.47
CA ILE A 52 8.36 10.84 -6.45
C ILE A 52 9.15 9.63 -6.96
N ALA A 53 10.46 9.78 -7.19
CA ALA A 53 11.31 8.67 -7.59
C ALA A 53 11.41 7.60 -6.48
N ASP A 54 11.58 8.00 -5.22
CA ASP A 54 11.62 7.06 -4.08
C ASP A 54 10.30 6.27 -3.97
N LEU A 55 9.15 6.94 -4.13
CA LEU A 55 7.83 6.32 -4.08
C LEU A 55 7.57 5.38 -5.27
N PHE A 56 8.05 5.71 -6.47
CA PHE A 56 7.98 4.79 -7.62
C PHE A 56 8.76 3.49 -7.39
N HIS A 57 9.88 3.57 -6.68
CA HIS A 57 10.71 2.42 -6.38
C HIS A 57 10.36 1.76 -5.05
N PHE A 58 9.43 2.33 -4.28
CA PHE A 58 9.08 1.85 -2.95
C PHE A 58 8.82 0.36 -2.96
N TRP A 59 7.96 -0.14 -3.84
CA TRP A 59 7.61 -1.57 -3.90
C TRP A 59 8.69 -2.48 -4.49
N LYS A 60 9.85 -1.98 -4.93
CA LYS A 60 10.98 -2.84 -5.33
C LYS A 60 11.82 -3.17 -4.10
N LEU A 61 11.81 -4.42 -3.64
CA LEU A 61 12.54 -4.84 -2.43
C LEU A 61 14.04 -4.53 -2.49
N GLU A 62 14.65 -4.71 -3.66
CA GLU A 62 16.08 -4.44 -3.88
C GLU A 62 16.42 -2.94 -3.83
N TYR A 63 15.41 -2.06 -3.88
CA TYR A 63 15.61 -0.63 -3.71
C TYR A 63 15.71 -0.28 -2.22
N ALA A 64 16.95 -0.14 -1.76
CA ALA A 64 17.28 0.24 -0.39
C ALA A 64 17.49 1.76 -0.21
N LEU A 65 17.63 2.50 -1.32
CA LEU A 65 17.98 3.93 -1.34
C LEU A 65 16.75 4.84 -1.10
N LEU A 66 15.96 4.55 -0.06
CA LEU A 66 14.88 5.45 0.34
C LEU A 66 15.42 6.50 1.31
N SER A 67 15.16 7.77 0.99
CA SER A 67 15.55 8.91 1.81
C SER A 67 14.77 8.98 3.13
N ARG A 68 15.34 9.66 4.14
CA ARG A 68 14.62 10.03 5.37
C ARG A 68 13.32 10.78 5.08
N ASP A 69 13.35 11.63 4.06
CA ASP A 69 12.22 12.46 3.62
C ASP A 69 11.03 11.60 3.14
N THR A 70 11.29 10.40 2.59
CA THR A 70 10.23 9.42 2.30
C THR A 70 9.43 9.07 3.56
N GLY A 71 10.10 8.87 4.69
CA GLY A 71 9.43 8.62 5.97
C GLY A 71 8.58 9.80 6.44
N CYS A 72 9.09 11.03 6.32
CA CYS A 72 8.32 12.23 6.66
C CYS A 72 7.08 12.40 5.77
N VAL A 73 7.19 12.11 4.47
CA VAL A 73 6.05 12.12 3.54
C VAL A 73 5.02 11.06 3.89
N ILE A 74 5.44 9.84 4.25
CA ILE A 74 4.52 8.79 4.72
C ILE A 74 3.77 9.24 5.98
N ILE A 75 4.44 9.92 6.92
CA ILE A 75 3.77 10.51 8.10
C ILE A 75 2.72 11.52 7.67
N CYS A 76 3.07 12.46 6.79
CA CYS A 76 2.14 13.49 6.33
C CYS A 76 0.91 12.87 5.65
N MET A 77 1.12 11.94 4.72
CA MET A 77 0.02 11.25 4.02
C MET A 77 -0.85 10.48 5.02
N SER A 78 -0.23 9.80 5.99
CA SER A 78 -0.96 9.06 7.03
C SER A 78 -1.80 9.99 7.91
N LYS A 79 -1.32 11.21 8.22
CA LYS A 79 -2.11 12.21 8.95
C LYS A 79 -3.30 12.71 8.13
N LYS A 80 -3.09 13.03 6.85
CA LYS A 80 -4.17 13.50 5.94
C LYS A 80 -5.26 12.44 5.74
N LEU A 81 -4.89 11.17 5.80
CA LEU A 81 -5.80 10.03 5.68
C LEU A 81 -6.37 9.56 7.03
N ASP A 82 -6.10 10.30 8.12
CA ASP A 82 -6.57 9.99 9.48
C ASP A 82 -6.13 8.60 9.98
N LEU A 83 -4.92 8.18 9.62
CA LEU A 83 -4.39 6.84 9.91
C LEU A 83 -3.51 6.78 11.16
N LEU A 84 -3.25 7.92 11.81
CA LEU A 84 -2.42 8.01 13.01
C LEU A 84 -3.25 8.38 14.25
N ASP A 85 -2.85 7.84 15.40
CA ASP A 85 -3.38 8.21 16.71
C ASP A 85 -2.68 9.47 17.27
N ALA A 86 -3.09 9.89 18.47
CA ALA A 86 -2.52 11.05 19.15
C ALA A 86 -1.03 10.92 19.50
N ASN A 87 -0.47 9.70 19.46
CA ASN A 87 0.93 9.42 19.73
C ASN A 87 1.76 9.27 18.45
N GLY A 88 1.17 9.51 17.27
CA GLY A 88 1.85 9.32 15.98
C GLY A 88 2.13 7.86 15.65
N ARG A 89 1.36 6.93 16.23
CA ARG A 89 1.31 5.50 15.84
C ARG A 89 0.09 5.23 14.98
N MET A 90 0.04 4.10 14.31
CA MET A 90 -1.13 3.74 13.51
C MET A 90 -2.40 3.65 14.36
N HIS A 91 -3.45 4.33 13.93
CA HIS A 91 -4.79 4.16 14.48
C HIS A 91 -5.45 2.93 13.84
N HIS A 92 -5.48 1.80 14.55
CA HIS A 92 -5.90 0.50 14.00
C HIS A 92 -7.30 0.51 13.37
N GLY A 93 -8.28 1.17 14.01
CA GLY A 93 -9.66 1.24 13.50
C GLY A 93 -9.76 1.95 12.15
N ASN A 94 -9.30 3.20 12.10
CA ASN A 94 -9.20 4.00 10.88
C ASN A 94 -8.37 3.30 9.79
N ALA A 95 -7.23 2.67 10.12
CA ALA A 95 -6.41 1.94 9.16
C ALA A 95 -7.16 0.75 8.55
N GLN A 96 -7.91 -0.01 9.36
CA GLN A 96 -8.73 -1.12 8.88
C GLN A 96 -9.87 -0.61 8.00
N GLU A 97 -10.55 0.47 8.40
CA GLU A 97 -11.62 1.06 7.61
C GLU A 97 -11.11 1.63 6.29
N PHE A 98 -9.96 2.30 6.30
CA PHE A 98 -9.29 2.80 5.10
C PHE A 98 -8.99 1.65 4.14
N ALA A 99 -8.40 0.55 4.61
CA ALA A 99 -8.14 -0.62 3.78
C ALA A 99 -9.43 -1.18 3.16
N LYS A 100 -10.51 -1.30 3.96
CA LYS A 100 -11.81 -1.78 3.48
C LYS A 100 -12.44 -0.87 2.42
N ARG A 101 -12.39 0.45 2.62
CA ARG A 101 -12.86 1.44 1.64
C ARG A 101 -12.11 1.35 0.31
N HIS A 102 -10.89 0.83 0.33
CA HIS A 102 -10.05 0.59 -0.85
C HIS A 102 -10.11 -0.87 -1.34
N GLY A 103 -11.19 -1.60 -1.02
CA GLY A 103 -11.46 -2.91 -1.62
C GLY A 103 -10.86 -4.11 -0.90
N ALA A 104 -10.24 -3.93 0.27
CA ALA A 104 -9.82 -5.05 1.10
C ALA A 104 -11.05 -5.73 1.75
N GLY A 105 -11.11 -7.06 1.68
CA GLY A 105 -11.98 -7.85 2.55
C GLY A 105 -11.59 -7.70 4.03
N ASP A 106 -12.47 -8.08 4.96
CA ASP A 106 -12.24 -7.95 6.40
C ASP A 106 -10.95 -8.66 6.87
N ASP A 107 -10.67 -9.82 6.30
CA ASP A 107 -9.49 -10.64 6.56
C ASP A 107 -8.21 -9.97 6.04
N VAL A 108 -8.24 -9.48 4.80
CA VAL A 108 -7.12 -8.74 4.18
C VAL A 108 -6.84 -7.45 4.95
N ALA A 109 -7.87 -6.67 5.28
CA ALA A 109 -7.74 -5.43 6.03
C ALA A 109 -7.14 -5.67 7.42
N SER A 110 -7.63 -6.69 8.14
CA SER A 110 -7.09 -7.08 9.44
C SER A 110 -5.63 -7.53 9.33
N LYS A 111 -5.30 -8.27 8.27
CA LYS A 111 -3.92 -8.74 8.04
C LYS A 111 -2.96 -7.59 7.75
N ILE A 112 -3.37 -6.60 6.95
CA ILE A 112 -2.57 -5.39 6.66
C ILE A 112 -2.26 -4.64 7.96
N VAL A 113 -3.28 -4.36 8.78
CA VAL A 113 -3.10 -3.69 10.08
C VAL A 113 -2.19 -4.48 11.00
N GLN A 114 -2.35 -5.80 11.04
CA GLN A 114 -1.49 -6.66 11.86
C GLN A 114 -0.02 -6.59 11.44
N ILE A 115 0.28 -6.57 10.14
CA ILE A 115 1.66 -6.45 9.64
C ILE A 115 2.26 -5.11 10.06
N ILE A 116 1.53 -4.00 9.90
CA ILE A 116 2.02 -2.67 10.28
C ILE A 116 2.29 -2.63 11.79
N HIS A 117 1.38 -3.15 12.63
CA HIS A 117 1.55 -3.21 14.09
C HIS A 117 2.79 -4.02 14.49
N ASP A 118 3.03 -5.16 13.84
CA ASP A 118 4.21 -5.97 14.11
C ASP A 118 5.51 -5.28 13.64
N CYS A 119 5.44 -4.44 12.62
CA CYS A 119 6.56 -3.59 12.20
C CYS A 119 6.81 -2.43 13.17
N GLU A 120 5.77 -1.75 13.66
CA GLU A 120 5.91 -0.71 14.68
C GLU A 120 6.61 -1.24 15.93
N LYS A 121 6.24 -2.44 16.39
CA LYS A 121 6.88 -3.11 17.54
C LYS A 121 8.37 -3.40 17.33
N LYS A 122 8.81 -3.65 16.10
CA LYS A 122 10.23 -3.89 15.79
C LYS A 122 11.06 -2.61 15.82
N HIS A 123 10.42 -1.45 15.62
CA HIS A 123 11.07 -0.15 15.43
C HIS A 123 10.62 0.89 16.47
N GLU A 124 10.42 0.49 17.73
CA GLU A 124 9.90 1.40 18.79
C GLU A 124 10.91 2.43 19.33
N ARG A 125 12.19 2.32 18.97
CA ARG A 125 13.31 2.98 19.70
C ARG A 125 14.01 4.10 18.95
N ASP A 126 13.50 4.53 17.79
CA ASP A 126 14.12 5.61 17.02
C ASP A 126 13.57 6.98 17.45
N ASP A 127 14.47 7.88 17.85
CA ASP A 127 14.13 9.25 18.27
C ASP A 127 13.70 10.16 17.09
N ASP A 128 14.08 9.78 15.86
CA ASP A 128 13.66 10.46 14.64
C ASP A 128 12.42 9.79 14.05
N GLU A 129 11.28 10.46 14.18
CA GLU A 129 9.99 9.94 13.71
C GLU A 129 9.99 9.58 12.23
N CYS A 130 10.67 10.35 11.37
CA CYS A 130 10.69 10.08 9.94
C CYS A 130 11.49 8.82 9.63
N LEU A 131 12.66 8.63 10.28
CA LEU A 131 13.43 7.40 10.13
C LEU A 131 12.67 6.19 10.69
N ARG A 132 12.04 6.35 11.86
CA ARG A 132 11.19 5.31 12.45
C ARG A 132 10.13 4.84 11.48
N VAL A 133 9.35 5.76 10.90
CA VAL A 133 8.28 5.43 9.96
C VAL A 133 8.82 4.87 8.66
N LEU A 134 9.99 5.33 8.20
CA LEU A 134 10.66 4.73 7.05
C LEU A 134 11.00 3.25 7.29
N GLU A 135 11.55 2.91 8.45
CA GLU A 135 11.87 1.52 8.78
C GLU A 135 10.60 0.67 8.97
N VAL A 136 9.54 1.21 9.58
CA VAL A 136 8.22 0.55 9.63
C VAL A 136 7.68 0.31 8.22
N ALA A 137 7.79 1.28 7.31
CA ALA A 137 7.33 1.15 5.93
C ALA A 137 8.15 0.11 5.14
N LYS A 138 9.47 0.05 5.34
CA LYS A 138 10.33 -1.00 4.76
C LYS A 138 9.95 -2.39 5.28
N CYS A 139 9.73 -2.53 6.58
CA CYS A 139 9.26 -3.77 7.19
C CYS A 139 7.89 -4.19 6.63
N PHE A 140 6.95 -3.24 6.52
CA PHE A 140 5.62 -3.48 5.93
C PHE A 140 5.73 -3.94 4.49
N ARG A 141 6.55 -3.26 3.68
CA ARG A 141 6.85 -3.65 2.30
C ARG A 141 7.32 -5.10 2.22
N THR A 142 8.26 -5.53 3.07
CA THR A 142 8.70 -6.93 3.11
C THR A 142 7.54 -7.87 3.44
N GLY A 143 6.72 -7.57 4.45
CA GLY A 143 5.57 -8.40 4.82
C GLY A 143 4.51 -8.52 3.71
N ILE A 144 4.32 -7.47 2.91
CA ILE A 144 3.43 -7.50 1.73
C ILE A 144 4.02 -8.34 0.60
N HIS A 145 5.33 -8.27 0.37
CA HIS A 145 6.01 -9.13 -0.61
C HIS A 145 5.98 -10.61 -0.24
N ASP A 146 6.15 -10.94 1.04
CA ASP A 146 6.08 -12.33 1.52
C ASP A 146 4.70 -12.97 1.27
N LEU A 147 3.66 -12.15 1.13
CA LEU A 147 2.29 -12.57 0.80
C LEU A 147 1.98 -12.50 -0.69
N ASP A 148 2.92 -12.06 -1.53
CA ASP A 148 2.71 -11.72 -2.95
C ASP A 148 1.57 -10.70 -3.13
N TRP A 149 1.47 -9.68 -2.26
CA TRP A 149 0.40 -8.65 -2.31
C TRP A 149 0.89 -7.32 -2.87
N GLN A 150 2.15 -7.21 -3.28
CA GLN A 150 2.74 -5.99 -3.81
C GLN A 150 2.05 -5.57 -5.12
N PRO A 151 1.68 -4.29 -5.27
CA PRO A 151 1.15 -3.77 -6.53
C PRO A 151 2.24 -3.72 -7.60
N LYS A 152 1.85 -3.91 -8.87
CA LYS A 152 2.75 -3.72 -10.01
C LYS A 152 3.08 -2.24 -10.16
N VAL A 153 4.36 -1.92 -10.35
CA VAL A 153 4.86 -0.54 -10.49
C VAL A 153 4.11 0.23 -11.58
N GLU A 154 3.81 -0.41 -12.70
CA GLU A 154 3.05 0.15 -13.85
C GLU A 154 1.71 0.74 -13.43
N VAL A 155 1.05 0.11 -12.45
CA VAL A 155 -0.27 0.50 -11.96
C VAL A 155 -0.18 1.72 -11.04
N ILE A 156 0.94 1.87 -10.33
CA ILE A 156 1.20 3.01 -9.45
C ILE A 156 1.54 4.23 -10.30
N VAL A 157 2.34 4.03 -11.35
CA VAL A 157 2.77 5.09 -12.28
C VAL A 157 1.59 5.76 -12.97
N SER A 158 0.60 4.99 -13.43
CA SER A 158 -0.58 5.57 -14.07
C SER A 158 -1.36 6.48 -13.12
N GLU A 159 -1.49 6.10 -11.85
CA GLU A 159 -2.27 6.85 -10.86
C GLU A 159 -1.53 8.11 -10.41
N VAL A 160 -0.21 8.03 -10.19
CA VAL A 160 0.63 9.19 -9.87
C VAL A 160 0.56 10.21 -11.00
N LEU A 161 0.76 9.80 -12.25
CA LEU A 161 0.78 10.71 -13.41
C LEU A 161 -0.57 11.34 -13.75
N THR A 162 -1.69 10.78 -13.29
CA THR A 162 -3.02 11.36 -13.52
C THR A 162 -3.44 12.38 -12.47
N GLU A 163 -2.79 12.39 -11.30
CA GLU A 163 -3.13 13.25 -10.16
C GLU A 163 -2.15 14.45 -10.02
N ILE A 164 -1.16 14.56 -10.92
CA ILE A 164 -0.30 15.75 -11.15
C ILE A 164 -0.78 16.52 -12.37
#